data_AF-A0A1V6ULB0-F1
#
_entry.id   AF-A0A1V6ULB0-F1
#
_cell.length_a   1.000
_cell.length_b   1.000
_cell.length_c   1.000
_cell.angle_alpha   90.00
_cell.angle_beta   90.00
_cell.angle_gamma   90.00
#
_symmetry.space_group_name_H-M   'P 1'
#
loop_
_entity.id
_entity.type
_entity.pdbx_description
1 polymer ?
#
loop_
_entity_poly.entity_id
_entity_poly.type
_entity_poly.pdbx_seq_one_letter_code
_entity_poly.pdbx_strand_id
1 'polypeptide(L)'
;MSVIKGPIHSWNWAQSMVKELDSLSPLAKQQAHEVNTPTTIYPSPLSREYAFAAILQFEAGEISVDVAKLADVLAISSGNSLFIAEQLLHDPLSPKSLCSGAVSHVLGNVGKPGVTLLISPPEVEIREHDIERWQFVNHKPFDGNSAGGMFDGTSIHLSFTGLEGPVSLESTNSRGMEAYYAETAVSVNDKGEWLGDLDILKGLRDLEMVDLDPADSKCTHDPAFAAAGVKFISIDCWEEILDPPSGLLVLRSASGTPTTENRRGTWRWMVRLAAVSIARSRKYRCICLPVDGSFCWTCVIDKTNDGKDNNVLLVY
;
A
#
# COMPACT_ATOMS: atom_id res chain seq x y z
N MET A 1 -0.89 36.30 -7.14
CA MET A 1 -1.59 36.04 -8.42
C MET A 1 -2.53 34.88 -8.16
N SER A 2 -3.84 35.02 -8.41
CA SER A 2 -4.78 33.93 -8.16
C SER A 2 -4.55 32.83 -9.19
N VAL A 3 -3.94 31.73 -8.74
CA VAL A 3 -3.66 30.54 -9.54
C VAL A 3 -4.98 29.93 -10.05
N ILE A 4 -6.07 30.08 -9.30
CA ILE A 4 -7.41 29.62 -9.66
C ILE A 4 -8.06 30.56 -10.68
N LYS A 5 -8.34 30.05 -11.89
CA LYS A 5 -8.94 30.82 -12.99
C LYS A 5 -10.43 30.52 -13.27
N GLY A 6 -11.09 29.76 -12.42
CA GLY A 6 -12.51 29.43 -12.54
C GLY A 6 -13.12 28.95 -11.22
N PRO A 7 -14.46 28.94 -11.09
CA PRO A 7 -15.11 28.47 -9.88
C PRO A 7 -14.97 26.95 -9.71
N ILE A 8 -14.91 26.47 -8.46
CA ILE A 8 -14.68 25.04 -8.15
C ILE A 8 -15.67 24.10 -8.87
N HIS A 9 -16.93 24.50 -9.00
CA HIS A 9 -17.97 23.69 -9.65
C HIS A 9 -17.75 23.49 -11.16
N SER A 10 -16.86 24.25 -11.80
CA SER A 10 -16.52 24.07 -13.21
C SER A 10 -15.38 23.08 -13.44
N TRP A 11 -14.76 22.54 -12.38
CA TRP A 11 -13.65 21.59 -12.50
C TRP A 11 -14.16 20.16 -12.72
N ASN A 12 -13.47 19.38 -13.56
CA ASN A 12 -13.95 18.05 -13.95
C ASN A 12 -14.10 17.12 -12.75
N TRP A 13 -13.09 17.08 -11.86
CA TRP A 13 -13.12 16.25 -10.66
C TRP A 13 -14.25 16.66 -9.70
N ALA A 14 -14.53 17.96 -9.58
CA ALA A 14 -15.59 18.47 -8.71
C ALA A 14 -16.98 18.10 -9.27
N GLN A 15 -17.16 18.14 -10.59
CA GLN A 15 -18.39 17.68 -11.24
C GLN A 15 -18.61 16.17 -11.06
N SER A 16 -17.55 15.36 -11.17
CA SER A 16 -17.63 13.91 -10.91
C SER A 16 -18.07 13.63 -9.47
N MET A 17 -17.47 14.33 -8.49
CA MET A 17 -17.87 14.22 -7.08
C MET A 17 -19.34 14.63 -6.86
N VAL A 18 -19.81 15.72 -7.47
CA VAL A 18 -21.21 16.16 -7.35
C VAL A 18 -22.17 15.13 -7.94
N LYS A 19 -21.86 14.57 -9.13
CA LYS A 19 -22.68 13.52 -9.76
C LYS A 19 -22.78 12.28 -8.87
N GLU A 20 -21.68 11.89 -8.23
CA GLU A 20 -21.64 10.76 -7.31
C GLU A 20 -22.55 11.03 -6.09
N LEU A 21 -22.47 12.22 -5.48
CA LEU A 21 -23.34 12.64 -4.39
C LEU A 21 -24.82 12.68 -4.80
N ASP A 22 -25.13 13.20 -5.98
CA ASP A 22 -26.49 13.24 -6.52
C ASP A 22 -27.05 11.82 -6.69
N SER A 23 -26.24 10.87 -7.17
CA SER A 23 -26.63 9.46 -7.32
C SER A 23 -27.00 8.78 -5.99
N LEU A 24 -26.46 9.29 -4.87
CA LEU A 24 -26.64 8.75 -3.53
C LEU A 24 -27.83 9.39 -2.78
N SER A 25 -28.47 10.40 -3.38
CA SER A 25 -29.67 11.06 -2.84
C SER A 25 -30.80 10.09 -2.45
N PRO A 26 -31.13 9.02 -3.20
CA PRO A 26 -32.16 8.07 -2.80
C PRO A 26 -31.81 7.32 -1.51
N LEU A 27 -30.54 6.91 -1.36
CA LEU A 27 -30.05 6.22 -0.16
C LEU A 27 -30.06 7.15 1.06
N ALA A 28 -29.63 8.40 0.89
CA ALA A 28 -29.66 9.40 1.95
C ALA A 28 -31.10 9.68 2.44
N LYS A 29 -32.08 9.73 1.51
CA LYS A 29 -33.51 9.86 1.87
C LYS A 29 -33.99 8.66 2.68
N GLN A 30 -33.60 7.44 2.30
CA GLN A 30 -33.96 6.23 3.03
C GLN A 30 -33.36 6.23 4.45
N GLN A 31 -32.07 6.57 4.59
CA GLN A 31 -31.40 6.67 5.90
C GLN A 31 -32.06 7.72 6.82
N ALA A 32 -32.47 8.85 6.26
CA ALA A 32 -33.20 9.89 7.00
C ALA A 32 -34.58 9.41 7.50
N HIS A 33 -35.30 8.59 6.72
CA HIS A 33 -36.55 7.97 7.15
C HIS A 33 -36.34 6.98 8.31
N GLU A 34 -35.20 6.30 8.36
CA GLU A 34 -34.81 5.36 9.41
C GLU A 34 -34.23 6.04 10.67
N VAL A 35 -34.26 7.39 10.74
CA VAL A 35 -33.67 8.21 11.82
C VAL A 35 -32.16 7.97 11.99
N ASN A 36 -31.50 7.49 10.93
CA ASN A 36 -30.07 7.30 10.93
C ASN A 36 -29.41 8.60 10.45
N THR A 37 -28.81 9.36 11.37
CA THR A 37 -28.09 10.59 11.03
C THR A 37 -26.65 10.25 10.67
N PRO A 38 -26.23 10.42 9.40
CA PRO A 38 -24.86 10.12 9.03
C PRO A 38 -23.91 11.10 9.73
N THR A 39 -22.78 10.60 10.21
CA THR A 39 -21.74 11.39 10.87
C THR A 39 -20.93 12.26 9.91
N THR A 40 -21.14 12.08 8.60
CA THR A 40 -20.45 12.77 7.50
C THR A 40 -21.43 13.07 6.37
N ILE A 41 -21.24 14.21 5.70
CA ILE A 41 -22.00 14.59 4.49
C ILE A 41 -21.53 13.76 3.29
N TYR A 42 -20.31 13.22 3.35
CA TYR A 42 -19.79 12.31 2.34
C TYR A 42 -20.14 10.86 2.71
N PRO A 43 -20.85 10.13 1.83
CA PRO A 43 -21.24 8.74 2.07
C PRO A 43 -20.04 7.77 2.07
N SER A 44 -18.91 8.18 1.50
CA SER A 44 -17.62 7.50 1.55
C SER A 44 -16.50 8.53 1.80
N PRO A 45 -15.38 8.14 2.45
CA PRO A 45 -14.22 9.01 2.54
C PRO A 45 -13.69 9.30 1.13
N LEU A 46 -13.31 10.57 0.87
CA LEU A 46 -12.69 10.96 -0.40
C LEU A 46 -11.49 10.06 -0.69
N SER A 47 -11.37 9.60 -1.94
CA SER A 47 -10.25 8.77 -2.38
C SER A 47 -8.99 9.60 -2.61
N ARG A 48 -7.84 8.92 -2.69
CA ARG A 48 -6.54 9.56 -2.93
C ARG A 48 -6.52 10.29 -4.25
N GLU A 49 -7.15 9.71 -5.26
CA GLU A 49 -7.26 10.29 -6.59
C GLU A 49 -7.99 11.64 -6.55
N TYR A 50 -9.05 11.76 -5.74
CA TYR A 50 -9.73 13.04 -5.51
C TYR A 50 -8.83 14.05 -4.79
N ALA A 51 -8.07 13.61 -3.77
CA ALA A 51 -7.12 14.48 -3.08
C ALA A 51 -6.02 14.99 -4.04
N PHE A 52 -5.46 14.11 -4.87
CA PHE A 52 -4.49 14.47 -5.90
C PHE A 52 -5.06 15.38 -7.00
N ALA A 53 -6.31 15.17 -7.43
CA ALA A 53 -6.98 16.05 -8.38
C ALA A 53 -7.13 17.47 -7.80
N ALA A 54 -7.53 17.58 -6.54
CA ALA A 54 -7.64 18.85 -5.84
C ALA A 54 -6.27 19.54 -5.70
N ILE A 55 -5.25 18.82 -5.23
CA ILE A 55 -3.87 19.32 -5.10
C ILE A 55 -3.37 19.84 -6.45
N LEU A 56 -3.49 19.04 -7.51
CA LEU A 56 -3.05 19.42 -8.85
C LEU A 56 -3.73 20.71 -9.32
N GLN A 57 -5.03 20.85 -9.11
CA GLN A 57 -5.78 22.04 -9.50
C GLN A 57 -5.37 23.27 -8.67
N PHE A 58 -5.12 23.11 -7.36
CA PHE A 58 -4.69 24.22 -6.50
C PHE A 58 -3.26 24.68 -6.81
N GLU A 59 -2.37 23.74 -7.14
CA GLU A 59 -0.97 24.01 -7.45
C GLU A 59 -0.77 24.55 -8.87
N ALA A 60 -1.45 23.98 -9.86
CA ALA A 60 -1.31 24.34 -11.27
C ALA A 60 -2.36 25.34 -11.78
N GLY A 61 -3.50 25.46 -11.10
CA GLY A 61 -4.51 26.50 -11.37
C GLY A 61 -5.44 26.26 -12.54
N GLU A 62 -4.93 25.80 -13.67
CA GLU A 62 -5.70 25.51 -14.89
C GLU A 62 -5.83 24.02 -15.19
N ILE A 63 -5.01 23.18 -14.54
CA ILE A 63 -4.93 21.75 -14.88
C ILE A 63 -6.00 20.96 -14.13
N SER A 64 -6.99 20.49 -14.89
CA SER A 64 -8.05 19.61 -14.42
C SER A 64 -7.86 18.22 -15.04
N VAL A 65 -7.41 17.25 -14.24
CA VAL A 65 -7.24 15.86 -14.65
C VAL A 65 -8.41 15.02 -14.15
N ASP A 66 -8.84 14.07 -14.97
CA ASP A 66 -9.84 13.08 -14.58
C ASP A 66 -9.29 12.18 -13.47
N VAL A 67 -10.10 11.94 -12.43
CA VAL A 67 -9.77 11.16 -11.23
C VAL A 67 -9.29 9.76 -11.61
N ALA A 68 -9.87 9.15 -12.64
CA ALA A 68 -9.46 7.83 -13.12
C ALA A 68 -7.99 7.77 -13.60
N LYS A 69 -7.45 8.89 -14.10
CA LYS A 69 -6.06 8.99 -14.56
C LYS A 69 -5.05 9.16 -13.43
N LEU A 70 -5.52 9.37 -12.20
CA LEU A 70 -4.69 9.56 -11.02
C LEU A 70 -4.55 8.28 -10.17
N ALA A 71 -5.17 7.18 -10.60
CA ALA A 71 -5.20 5.91 -9.86
C ALA A 71 -3.81 5.31 -9.62
N ASP A 72 -2.88 5.50 -10.57
CA ASP A 72 -1.51 4.97 -10.51
C ASP A 72 -0.47 6.04 -10.12
N VAL A 73 -0.93 7.24 -9.72
CA VAL A 73 -0.04 8.30 -9.22
C VAL A 73 0.36 7.99 -7.79
N LEU A 74 1.67 7.97 -7.53
CA LEU A 74 2.30 7.70 -6.25
C LEU A 74 2.45 8.99 -5.42
N ALA A 75 2.81 10.08 -6.10
CA ALA A 75 3.05 11.37 -5.48
C ALA A 75 2.93 12.52 -6.49
N ILE A 76 2.73 13.73 -5.98
CA ILE A 76 2.78 14.97 -6.74
C ILE A 76 3.91 15.84 -6.17
N SER A 77 4.84 16.27 -7.02
CA SER A 77 5.84 17.28 -6.68
C SER A 77 5.44 18.62 -7.29
N SER A 78 5.33 19.66 -6.46
CA SER A 78 5.07 21.04 -6.90
C SER A 78 5.84 22.03 -6.05
N GLY A 79 6.61 22.92 -6.68
CA GLY A 79 7.40 23.93 -5.96
C GLY A 79 8.39 23.29 -4.98
N ASN A 80 8.17 23.48 -3.67
CA ASN A 80 8.98 22.89 -2.58
C ASN A 80 8.22 21.81 -1.80
N SER A 81 7.15 21.28 -2.40
CA SER A 81 6.24 20.34 -1.77
C SER A 81 6.24 19.02 -2.52
N LEU A 82 6.29 17.94 -1.75
CA LEU A 82 6.03 16.58 -2.22
C LEU A 82 4.81 16.04 -1.47
N PHE A 83 3.77 15.73 -2.22
CA PHE A 83 2.51 15.17 -1.73
C PHE A 83 2.50 13.67 -2.06
N ILE A 84 2.63 12.82 -1.05
CA ILE A 84 2.88 11.38 -1.20
C ILE A 84 1.64 10.61 -0.78
N ALA A 85 1.26 9.60 -1.55
CA ALA A 85 0.24 8.64 -1.15
C ALA A 85 0.68 7.96 0.16
N GLU A 86 -0.11 8.08 1.23
CA GLU A 86 0.30 7.62 2.55
C GLU A 86 0.59 6.11 2.60
N GLN A 87 -0.03 5.34 1.70
CA GLN A 87 0.22 3.90 1.57
C GLN A 87 1.70 3.55 1.30
N LEU A 88 2.51 4.49 0.79
CA LEU A 88 3.95 4.27 0.57
C LEU A 88 4.79 4.45 1.83
N LEU A 89 4.26 5.10 2.86
CA LEU A 89 5.00 5.53 4.05
C LEU A 89 4.67 4.72 5.30
N HIS A 90 3.82 3.70 5.15
CA HIS A 90 3.18 3.03 6.26
C HIS A 90 3.12 1.51 6.09
N ASP A 91 2.87 0.83 7.20
CA ASP A 91 2.66 -0.61 7.22
C ASP A 91 1.40 -1.00 6.42
N PRO A 92 1.37 -2.15 5.72
CA PRO A 92 0.17 -2.63 5.02
C PRO A 92 -1.08 -2.79 5.89
N LEU A 93 -0.92 -3.00 7.20
CA LEU A 93 -2.01 -3.07 8.19
C LEU A 93 -2.31 -1.76 8.89
N SER A 94 -1.64 -0.68 8.48
CA SER A 94 -1.86 0.61 9.09
C SER A 94 -3.35 0.92 9.16
N PRO A 95 -3.78 1.50 10.28
CA PRO A 95 -5.13 1.31 10.80
C PRO A 95 -6.19 1.64 9.76
N LYS A 96 -7.38 1.05 9.95
CA LYS A 96 -8.64 1.38 9.26
C LYS A 96 -8.99 2.89 9.21
N SER A 97 -8.16 3.75 9.84
CA SER A 97 -8.20 5.20 9.82
C SER A 97 -7.32 5.87 8.76
N LEU A 98 -6.51 5.15 7.98
CA LEU A 98 -6.01 5.71 6.72
C LEU A 98 -7.23 5.87 5.81
N CYS A 99 -7.80 7.08 5.83
CA CYS A 99 -8.83 7.46 4.89
C CYS A 99 -8.36 7.09 3.48
N SER A 100 -9.26 6.58 2.64
CA SER A 100 -8.99 6.19 1.25
C SER A 100 -8.21 7.25 0.45
N GLY A 101 -8.26 8.52 0.87
CA GLY A 101 -7.52 9.64 0.30
C GLY A 101 -6.49 10.32 1.17
N ALA A 102 -5.87 9.59 2.08
CA ALA A 102 -4.79 10.13 2.88
C ALA A 102 -3.54 10.39 2.02
N VAL A 103 -3.10 11.65 2.07
CA VAL A 103 -1.91 12.16 1.36
C VAL A 103 -1.04 12.87 2.39
N SER A 104 0.19 12.41 2.50
CA SER A 104 1.20 13.03 3.37
C SER A 104 1.93 14.13 2.61
N HIS A 105 2.21 15.24 3.30
CA HIS A 105 2.97 16.36 2.75
C HIS A 105 4.36 16.42 3.38
N VAL A 106 5.39 16.50 2.54
CA VAL A 106 6.79 16.63 2.95
C VAL A 106 7.41 17.81 2.20
N LEU A 107 8.29 18.55 2.88
CA LEU A 107 9.08 19.60 2.27
C LEU A 107 10.20 18.98 1.42
N GLY A 108 10.21 19.31 0.13
CA GLY A 108 11.12 18.75 -0.86
C GLY A 108 10.48 18.74 -2.25
N ASN A 109 11.29 18.55 -3.29
CA ASN A 109 10.81 18.38 -4.65
C ASN A 109 11.72 17.40 -5.41
N VAL A 110 11.29 17.02 -6.60
CA VAL A 110 12.05 16.10 -7.47
C VAL A 110 13.04 16.82 -8.40
N GLY A 111 13.36 18.08 -8.13
CA GLY A 111 14.35 18.86 -8.89
C GLY A 111 13.89 19.27 -10.28
N LYS A 112 12.57 19.32 -10.52
CA LYS A 112 12.00 19.63 -11.83
C LYS A 112 11.05 20.82 -11.80
N PRO A 113 10.95 21.60 -12.90
CA PRO A 113 10.05 22.74 -12.99
C PRO A 113 8.59 22.30 -13.19
N GLY A 114 7.64 23.09 -12.69
CA GLY A 114 6.20 22.81 -12.83
C GLY A 114 5.69 21.79 -11.82
N VAL A 115 4.61 21.10 -12.18
CA VAL A 115 4.00 20.03 -11.37
C VAL A 115 4.35 18.66 -11.95
N THR A 116 4.98 17.80 -11.16
CA THR A 116 5.35 16.45 -11.57
C THR A 116 4.45 15.42 -10.90
N LEU A 117 3.78 14.59 -11.69
CA LEU A 117 3.01 13.45 -11.19
C LEU A 117 3.88 12.20 -11.29
N LEU A 118 4.25 11.62 -10.14
CA LEU A 118 5.08 10.42 -10.09
C LEU A 118 4.21 9.19 -10.29
N ILE A 119 4.54 8.34 -11.27
CA ILE A 119 3.80 7.11 -11.58
C ILE A 119 4.73 5.90 -11.56
N SER A 120 4.21 4.74 -11.15
CA SER A 120 4.96 3.48 -11.24
C SER A 120 5.21 3.09 -12.71
N PRO A 121 6.33 2.42 -13.03
CA PRO A 121 6.49 1.74 -14.30
C PRO A 121 5.39 0.70 -14.52
N PRO A 122 4.96 0.45 -15.77
CA PRO A 122 3.90 -0.51 -16.07
C PRO A 122 4.32 -1.96 -15.76
N GLU A 123 5.60 -2.27 -15.91
CA GLU A 123 6.21 -3.55 -15.59
C GLU A 123 7.29 -3.31 -14.52
N VAL A 124 7.12 -3.94 -13.36
CA VAL A 124 8.09 -3.91 -12.28
C VAL A 124 9.03 -5.09 -12.41
N GLU A 125 10.33 -4.84 -12.31
CA GLU A 125 11.34 -5.90 -12.33
C GLU A 125 11.57 -6.42 -10.92
N ILE A 126 11.56 -7.73 -10.73
CA ILE A 126 11.93 -8.37 -9.47
C ILE A 126 13.10 -9.29 -9.76
N ARG A 127 14.14 -9.21 -8.92
CA ARG A 127 15.31 -10.07 -9.04
C ARG A 127 14.88 -11.53 -9.05
N GLU A 128 15.41 -12.29 -10.00
CA GLU A 128 15.24 -13.73 -10.02
C GLU A 128 16.01 -14.38 -8.87
N HIS A 129 15.65 -15.61 -8.55
CA HIS A 129 16.44 -16.39 -7.59
C HIS A 129 17.83 -16.67 -8.19
N ASP A 130 18.86 -16.29 -7.46
CA ASP A 130 20.25 -16.59 -7.80
C ASP A 130 20.61 -17.98 -7.28
N ILE A 131 20.93 -18.90 -8.18
CA ILE A 131 21.29 -20.28 -7.86
C ILE A 131 22.48 -20.32 -6.91
N GLU A 132 23.41 -19.36 -6.97
CA GLU A 132 24.58 -19.31 -6.07
C GLU A 132 24.21 -18.91 -4.63
N ARG A 133 22.99 -18.39 -4.43
CA ARG A 133 22.42 -18.00 -3.14
C ARG A 133 21.53 -19.07 -2.52
N TRP A 134 21.47 -20.27 -3.09
CA TRP A 134 20.71 -21.42 -2.56
C TRP A 134 20.98 -21.69 -1.08
N GLN A 135 22.20 -21.45 -0.62
CA GLN A 135 22.64 -21.64 0.77
C GLN A 135 21.90 -20.76 1.80
N PHE A 136 21.25 -19.69 1.35
CA PHE A 136 20.44 -18.81 2.19
C PHE A 136 18.98 -19.27 2.31
N VAL A 137 18.55 -20.24 1.50
CA VAL A 137 17.20 -20.79 1.47
C VAL A 137 17.15 -22.04 2.36
N ASN A 138 16.44 -21.98 3.50
CA ASN A 138 16.37 -23.08 4.46
C ASN A 138 14.96 -23.67 4.58
N HIS A 139 13.94 -22.81 4.47
CA HIS A 139 12.53 -23.19 4.61
C HIS A 139 12.24 -23.86 5.96
N LYS A 140 12.72 -23.24 7.04
CA LYS A 140 12.55 -23.77 8.38
C LYS A 140 11.06 -23.85 8.75
N PRO A 141 10.65 -24.83 9.55
CA PRO A 141 9.33 -24.82 10.15
C PRO A 141 9.15 -23.57 11.00
N PHE A 142 8.04 -22.88 10.81
CA PHE A 142 7.67 -21.74 11.66
C PHE A 142 7.22 -22.25 13.03
N ASP A 143 7.67 -21.56 14.08
CA ASP A 143 7.53 -21.97 15.49
C ASP A 143 6.46 -21.18 16.26
N GLY A 144 5.76 -20.26 15.60
CA GLY A 144 4.79 -19.36 16.23
C GLY A 144 5.35 -17.99 16.61
N ASN A 145 6.67 -17.76 16.50
CA ASN A 145 7.30 -16.51 16.91
C ASN A 145 7.49 -15.55 15.72
N SER A 146 7.02 -14.30 15.84
CA SER A 146 7.22 -13.27 14.80
C SER A 146 8.65 -12.78 14.66
N ALA A 147 9.50 -13.02 15.66
CA ALA A 147 10.90 -12.61 15.66
C ALA A 147 11.82 -13.67 15.02
N GLY A 148 12.94 -13.21 14.46
CA GLY A 148 14.00 -14.08 13.92
C GLY A 148 14.24 -13.97 12.42
N GLY A 149 13.48 -13.13 11.71
CA GLY A 149 13.80 -12.76 10.33
C GLY A 149 14.96 -11.77 10.24
N MET A 150 15.84 -11.98 9.26
CA MET A 150 17.08 -11.24 9.01
C MET A 150 16.87 -10.16 7.94
N PHE A 151 16.07 -9.15 8.26
CA PHE A 151 15.68 -8.07 7.34
C PHE A 151 16.24 -6.68 7.74
N ASP A 152 17.27 -6.63 8.59
CA ASP A 152 17.82 -5.38 9.13
C ASP A 152 18.41 -4.43 8.07
N GLY A 153 18.82 -4.97 6.93
CA GLY A 153 19.37 -4.18 5.82
C GLY A 153 18.31 -3.65 4.84
N THR A 154 17.02 -3.90 5.10
CA THR A 154 15.95 -3.56 4.17
C THR A 154 15.70 -2.05 4.13
N SER A 155 15.67 -1.51 2.92
CA SER A 155 15.38 -0.09 2.65
C SER A 155 14.58 0.05 1.36
N ILE A 156 13.72 1.07 1.30
CA ILE A 156 12.93 1.39 0.11
C ILE A 156 13.48 2.69 -0.48
N HIS A 157 13.75 2.69 -1.78
CA HIS A 157 14.37 3.80 -2.51
C HIS A 157 13.49 4.25 -3.66
N LEU A 158 13.48 5.56 -3.92
CA LEU A 158 12.79 6.16 -5.05
C LEU A 158 13.83 6.56 -6.10
N SER A 159 13.59 6.19 -7.35
CA SER A 159 14.45 6.54 -8.48
C SER A 159 13.63 6.86 -9.73
N PHE A 160 14.18 7.65 -10.65
CA PHE A 160 13.53 8.00 -11.91
C PHE A 160 14.08 7.14 -13.04
N THR A 161 13.21 6.61 -13.89
CA THR A 161 13.63 5.84 -15.09
C THR A 161 14.09 6.77 -16.22
N GLY A 162 13.69 8.05 -16.15
CA GLY A 162 13.94 9.06 -17.17
C GLY A 162 12.81 9.21 -18.18
N LEU A 163 11.78 8.35 -18.15
CA LEU A 163 10.61 8.48 -18.99
C LEU A 163 9.67 9.56 -18.44
N GLU A 164 9.33 10.53 -19.29
CA GLU A 164 8.43 11.63 -18.97
C GLU A 164 7.39 11.80 -20.08
N GLY A 165 6.17 12.19 -19.70
CA GLY A 165 5.08 12.40 -20.66
C GLY A 165 4.15 13.52 -20.21
N PRO A 166 3.61 14.35 -21.13
CA PRO A 166 2.70 15.42 -20.75
C PRO A 166 1.42 14.86 -20.13
N VAL A 167 0.93 15.54 -19.10
CA VAL A 167 -0.46 15.35 -18.68
C VAL A 167 -1.33 15.83 -19.84
N SER A 168 -2.15 14.96 -20.42
CA SER A 168 -3.03 15.34 -21.53
C SER A 168 -3.99 16.43 -21.06
N LEU A 169 -3.70 17.67 -21.45
CA LEU A 169 -4.55 18.83 -21.22
C LEU A 169 -5.61 18.87 -22.32
N GLU A 170 -6.87 18.96 -21.93
CA GLU A 170 -7.97 19.25 -22.87
C GLU A 170 -7.95 20.73 -23.32
N SER A 171 -7.13 21.58 -22.67
CA SER A 171 -7.02 23.00 -22.96
C SER A 171 -5.90 23.31 -23.97
N THR A 172 -6.30 23.86 -25.12
CA THR A 172 -5.48 24.01 -26.33
C THR A 172 -4.48 25.18 -26.30
N ASN A 173 -4.23 25.84 -25.16
CA ASN A 173 -3.57 27.16 -25.15
C ASN A 173 -2.49 27.43 -24.07
N SER A 174 -2.05 26.45 -23.28
CA SER A 174 -0.92 26.68 -22.35
C SER A 174 0.43 26.50 -23.07
N ARG A 175 1.07 27.61 -23.43
CA ARG A 175 2.49 27.63 -23.84
C ARG A 175 3.36 27.44 -22.60
N GLY A 176 3.59 26.19 -22.24
CA GLY A 176 4.43 25.77 -21.12
C GLY A 176 3.90 24.45 -20.57
N MET A 177 4.77 23.46 -20.39
CA MET A 177 4.40 22.18 -19.79
C MET A 177 4.25 22.41 -18.28
N GLU A 178 3.05 22.80 -17.86
CA GLU A 178 2.76 23.12 -16.45
C GLU A 178 2.64 21.87 -15.58
N ALA A 179 2.26 20.72 -16.16
CA ALA A 179 2.35 19.42 -15.51
C ALA A 179 2.73 18.28 -16.46
N TYR A 180 3.41 17.27 -15.92
CA TYR A 180 3.81 16.07 -16.65
C TYR A 180 3.91 14.86 -15.70
N TYR A 181 3.75 13.67 -16.27
CA TYR A 181 4.03 12.40 -15.62
C TYR A 181 5.53 12.10 -15.67
N ALA A 182 6.10 11.66 -14.55
CA ALA A 182 7.45 11.13 -14.47
C ALA A 182 7.40 9.70 -13.96
N GLU A 183 7.90 8.78 -14.77
CA GLU A 183 7.99 7.37 -14.37
C GLU A 183 9.05 7.20 -13.28
N THR A 184 8.62 6.58 -12.19
CA THR A 184 9.33 6.55 -10.91
C THR A 184 9.32 5.14 -10.36
N ALA A 185 10.48 4.49 -10.33
CA ALA A 185 10.67 3.18 -9.73
C ALA A 185 10.85 3.31 -8.22
N VAL A 186 9.97 2.64 -7.47
CA VAL A 186 10.12 2.43 -6.01
C VAL A 186 10.75 1.05 -5.82
N SER A 187 12.01 0.99 -5.40
CA SER A 187 12.77 -0.26 -5.28
C SER A 187 12.99 -0.64 -3.83
N VAL A 188 13.05 -1.95 -3.55
CA VAL A 188 13.53 -2.47 -2.27
C VAL A 188 14.95 -2.99 -2.42
N ASN A 189 15.79 -2.59 -1.47
CA ASN A 189 17.17 -3.04 -1.35
C ASN A 189 17.36 -3.72 0.01
N ASP A 190 18.10 -4.81 0.05
CA ASP A 190 18.58 -5.41 1.30
C ASP A 190 20.10 -5.36 1.36
N LYS A 191 20.63 -4.78 2.44
CA LYS A 191 22.09 -4.63 2.68
C LYS A 191 22.83 -3.94 1.52
N GLY A 192 22.15 -3.01 0.85
CA GLY A 192 22.69 -2.26 -0.28
C GLY A 192 22.59 -2.95 -1.63
N GLU A 193 22.00 -4.16 -1.70
CA GLU A 193 21.73 -4.85 -2.95
C GLU A 193 20.27 -4.69 -3.37
N TRP A 194 20.04 -4.42 -4.66
CA TRP A 194 18.71 -4.36 -5.23
C TRP A 194 18.04 -5.73 -5.26
N LEU A 195 16.76 -5.76 -4.88
CA LEU A 195 15.92 -6.96 -4.87
C LEU A 195 14.79 -6.88 -5.90
N GLY A 196 14.28 -5.69 -6.17
CA GLY A 196 13.14 -5.52 -7.05
C GLY A 196 12.45 -4.18 -6.91
N ASP A 197 11.70 -3.84 -7.93
CA ASP A 197 10.77 -2.73 -7.96
C ASP A 197 9.40 -3.15 -7.40
N LEU A 198 8.75 -2.20 -6.75
CA LEU A 198 7.52 -2.38 -5.99
C LEU A 198 6.39 -1.60 -6.65
N ASP A 199 5.32 -2.30 -7.00
CA ASP A 199 4.03 -1.66 -7.27
C ASP A 199 3.20 -1.69 -5.97
N ILE A 200 3.47 -0.73 -5.08
CA ILE A 200 2.84 -0.64 -3.76
C ILE A 200 1.32 -0.44 -3.89
N LEU A 201 0.89 0.47 -4.76
CA LEU A 201 -0.53 0.77 -4.91
C LEU A 201 -1.30 -0.45 -5.43
N LYS A 202 -0.79 -1.14 -6.44
CA LYS A 202 -1.41 -2.38 -6.95
C LYS A 202 -1.32 -3.53 -5.95
N GLY A 203 -0.21 -3.66 -5.23
CA GLY A 203 -0.01 -4.69 -4.21
C GLY A 203 -1.04 -4.59 -3.09
N LEU A 204 -1.41 -3.37 -2.70
CA LEU A 204 -2.34 -3.11 -1.60
C LEU A 204 -3.83 -3.06 -2.01
N ARG A 205 -4.16 -2.83 -3.29
CA ARG A 205 -5.56 -2.66 -3.78
C ARG A 205 -6.50 -3.80 -3.37
N ASP A 206 -6.05 -5.05 -3.42
CA ASP A 206 -6.84 -6.24 -3.08
C ASP A 206 -6.26 -7.01 -1.89
N LEU A 207 -5.56 -6.33 -0.99
CA LEU A 207 -4.93 -6.98 0.15
C LEU A 207 -6.01 -7.51 1.11
N GLU A 208 -5.98 -8.82 1.36
CA GLU A 208 -6.85 -9.42 2.36
C GLU A 208 -6.38 -9.02 3.75
N MET A 209 -7.05 -8.00 4.30
CA MET A 209 -6.96 -7.71 5.71
C MET A 209 -7.92 -8.62 6.45
N VAL A 210 -7.35 -9.52 7.24
CA VAL A 210 -8.16 -10.39 8.04
C VAL A 210 -8.46 -9.70 9.36
N ASP A 211 -9.71 -9.29 9.54
CA ASP A 211 -10.28 -9.05 10.86
C ASP A 211 -10.32 -10.40 11.59
N LEU A 212 -9.20 -10.74 12.22
CA LEU A 212 -9.10 -11.86 13.13
C LEU A 212 -9.74 -11.41 14.43
N ASP A 213 -10.73 -12.17 14.87
CA ASP A 213 -11.25 -11.96 16.20
C ASP A 213 -10.11 -12.13 17.21
N PRO A 214 -10.02 -11.26 18.24
CA PRO A 214 -9.02 -11.42 19.27
C PRO A 214 -9.14 -12.81 19.88
N ALA A 215 -8.00 -13.49 20.05
CA ALA A 215 -7.93 -14.83 20.63
C ALA A 215 -8.75 -14.94 21.95
N ASP A 216 -8.85 -13.83 22.70
CA ASP A 216 -9.50 -13.79 24.01
C ASP A 216 -11.02 -13.52 24.02
N SER A 217 -11.68 -13.17 22.90
CA SER A 217 -13.07 -12.66 22.98
C SER A 217 -14.15 -13.33 22.12
N LYS A 218 -13.83 -14.12 21.09
CA LYS A 218 -14.89 -14.67 20.21
C LYS A 218 -14.68 -16.07 19.60
N CYS A 219 -13.48 -16.65 19.63
CA CYS A 219 -13.28 -18.02 19.13
C CYS A 219 -13.04 -19.02 20.28
N THR A 220 -13.56 -20.24 20.18
CA THR A 220 -13.38 -21.32 21.18
C THR A 220 -12.15 -22.20 20.92
N HIS A 221 -11.23 -21.73 20.06
CA HIS A 221 -10.03 -22.45 19.69
C HIS A 221 -8.97 -22.34 20.78
N ASP A 222 -8.12 -23.36 20.89
CA ASP A 222 -6.92 -23.30 21.74
C ASP A 222 -5.95 -22.24 21.16
N PRO A 223 -5.55 -21.22 21.95
CA PRO A 223 -4.66 -20.15 21.48
C PRO A 223 -3.23 -20.62 21.19
N ALA A 224 -2.83 -21.82 21.63
CA ALA A 224 -1.51 -22.36 21.37
C ALA A 224 -1.29 -22.58 19.86
N PHE A 225 -0.17 -22.09 19.31
CA PHE A 225 0.20 -22.32 17.91
C PHE A 225 0.18 -23.81 17.53
N ALA A 226 0.62 -24.69 18.44
CA ALA A 226 0.61 -26.14 18.22
C ALA A 226 -0.80 -26.71 17.96
N ALA A 227 -1.86 -26.08 18.49
CA ALA A 227 -3.23 -26.52 18.29
C ALA A 227 -3.76 -26.24 16.88
N ALA A 228 -3.11 -25.36 16.14
CA ALA A 228 -3.42 -25.06 14.75
C ALA A 228 -3.22 -26.27 13.83
N GLY A 229 -2.35 -27.22 14.23
CA GLY A 229 -2.21 -28.54 13.59
C GLY A 229 -1.69 -28.54 12.14
N VAL A 230 -1.30 -27.37 11.61
CA VAL A 230 -0.81 -27.19 10.24
C VAL A 230 0.67 -26.79 10.26
N LYS A 231 1.42 -27.28 9.28
CA LYS A 231 2.83 -26.91 9.10
C LYS A 231 2.93 -25.59 8.35
N PHE A 232 3.55 -24.62 9.00
CA PHE A 232 3.92 -23.33 8.42
C PHE A 232 5.42 -23.31 8.15
N ILE A 233 5.82 -22.53 7.15
CA ILE A 233 7.23 -22.35 6.78
C ILE A 233 7.63 -20.91 7.05
N SER A 234 8.69 -20.69 7.80
CA SER A 234 9.19 -19.34 8.07
C SER A 234 9.90 -18.78 6.84
N ILE A 235 9.66 -17.50 6.57
CA ILE A 235 10.42 -16.68 5.63
C ILE A 235 11.26 -15.71 6.46
N ASP A 236 12.55 -15.99 6.50
CA ASP A 236 13.55 -15.32 7.34
C ASP A 236 14.49 -14.42 6.55
N CYS A 237 14.50 -14.53 5.23
CA CYS A 237 15.29 -13.69 4.33
C CYS A 237 14.56 -13.46 3.00
N TRP A 238 15.08 -12.54 2.19
CA TRP A 238 14.51 -12.23 0.89
C TRP A 238 14.68 -13.39 -0.11
N GLU A 239 15.75 -14.17 0.00
CA GLU A 239 15.96 -15.34 -0.87
C GLU A 239 14.82 -16.36 -0.74
N GLU A 240 14.23 -16.53 0.45
CA GLU A 240 13.11 -17.45 0.69
C GLU A 240 11.76 -16.95 0.14
N ILE A 241 11.57 -15.63 -0.04
CA ILE A 241 10.41 -15.11 -0.79
C ILE A 241 10.65 -15.13 -2.30
N LEU A 242 11.92 -15.04 -2.72
CA LEU A 242 12.32 -15.11 -4.12
C LEU A 242 12.37 -16.54 -4.67
N ASP A 243 12.44 -17.55 -3.82
CA ASP A 243 12.27 -18.96 -4.17
C ASP A 243 11.44 -19.65 -3.09
N PRO A 244 10.11 -19.49 -3.09
CA PRO A 244 9.29 -20.00 -2.02
C PRO A 244 9.11 -21.53 -2.11
N PRO A 245 8.96 -22.20 -0.97
CA PRO A 245 8.42 -23.55 -0.95
C PRO A 245 6.90 -23.49 -1.18
N SER A 246 6.30 -24.61 -1.57
CA SER A 246 4.84 -24.71 -1.63
C SER A 246 4.23 -24.83 -0.23
N GLY A 247 3.23 -24.00 0.07
CA GLY A 247 2.47 -24.10 1.33
C GLY A 247 2.10 -22.77 1.98
N LEU A 248 1.92 -22.81 3.30
CA LEU A 248 1.64 -21.65 4.14
C LEU A 248 2.98 -21.05 4.63
N LEU A 249 3.28 -19.86 4.13
CA LEU A 249 4.52 -19.13 4.39
C LEU A 249 4.26 -18.07 5.44
N VAL A 250 5.19 -17.86 6.37
CA VAL A 250 5.08 -16.84 7.42
C VAL A 250 6.32 -15.96 7.40
N LEU A 251 6.16 -14.72 6.96
CA LEU A 251 7.20 -13.69 7.05
C LEU A 251 7.37 -13.26 8.50
N ARG A 252 8.58 -13.42 9.05
CA ARG A 252 8.91 -12.99 10.42
C ARG A 252 9.51 -11.59 10.41
N SER A 253 8.65 -10.57 10.46
CA SER A 253 9.06 -9.18 10.25
C SER A 253 9.44 -8.42 11.54
N ALA A 254 9.22 -9.00 12.72
CA ALA A 254 9.56 -8.37 13.99
C ALA A 254 11.08 -8.32 14.21
N SER A 255 11.55 -7.24 14.85
CA SER A 255 12.96 -7.15 15.24
C SER A 255 13.33 -8.26 16.24
N GLY A 256 14.48 -8.89 15.99
CA GLY A 256 15.05 -9.91 16.88
C GLY A 256 15.73 -9.33 18.12
N THR A 257 15.94 -8.01 18.19
CA THR A 257 16.53 -7.35 19.37
C THR A 257 15.43 -6.90 20.32
N PRO A 258 15.27 -7.51 21.50
CA PRO A 258 14.36 -7.00 22.51
C PRO A 258 14.91 -5.66 23.03
N THR A 259 14.23 -4.56 22.71
CA THR A 259 14.51 -3.28 23.36
C THR A 259 13.87 -3.33 24.74
N THR A 260 14.61 -2.90 25.77
CA THR A 260 14.22 -2.94 27.18
C THR A 260 12.98 -2.11 27.51
N GLU A 261 12.49 -1.30 26.56
CA GLU A 261 11.37 -0.39 26.75
C GLU A 261 10.08 -0.81 26.02
N ASN A 262 10.10 -1.84 25.18
CA ASN A 262 8.89 -2.31 24.50
C ASN A 262 8.86 -3.85 24.36
N ARG A 263 7.99 -4.51 25.13
CA ARG A 263 7.74 -5.97 25.02
C ARG A 263 7.00 -6.36 23.73
N ARG A 264 6.60 -5.38 22.92
CA ARG A 264 6.24 -5.56 21.50
C ARG A 264 7.49 -5.28 20.68
N GLY A 265 7.99 -6.30 19.98
CA GLY A 265 9.12 -6.13 19.07
C GLY A 265 8.88 -4.94 18.13
N THR A 266 9.96 -4.22 17.78
CA THR A 266 9.88 -3.16 16.77
C THR A 266 9.61 -3.81 15.42
N TRP A 267 8.36 -3.72 14.95
CA TRP A 267 7.94 -4.25 13.65
C TRP A 267 8.59 -3.47 12.52
N ARG A 268 9.09 -4.17 11.50
CA ARG A 268 9.72 -3.54 10.34
C ARG A 268 8.69 -3.34 9.23
N TRP A 269 7.94 -2.24 9.29
CA TRP A 269 6.86 -1.96 8.34
C TRP A 269 7.30 -1.98 6.87
N MET A 270 8.51 -1.48 6.56
CA MET A 270 9.07 -1.51 5.20
C MET A 270 9.22 -2.93 4.66
N VAL A 271 9.60 -3.88 5.52
CA VAL A 271 9.76 -5.30 5.16
C VAL A 271 8.39 -5.88 4.81
N ARG A 272 7.39 -5.60 5.63
CA ARG A 272 6.01 -6.07 5.42
C ARG A 272 5.43 -5.49 4.13
N LEU A 273 5.63 -4.19 3.90
CA LEU A 273 5.20 -3.49 2.69
C LEU A 273 5.85 -4.07 1.43
N ALA A 274 7.18 -4.16 1.41
CA ALA A 274 7.91 -4.71 0.28
C ALA A 274 7.58 -6.19 0.04
N ALA A 275 7.41 -7.00 1.09
CA ALA A 275 7.06 -8.40 0.97
C ALA A 275 5.67 -8.59 0.35
N VAL A 276 4.66 -7.81 0.76
CA VAL A 276 3.33 -7.84 0.14
C VAL A 276 3.42 -7.51 -1.35
N SER A 277 4.13 -6.43 -1.71
CA SER A 277 4.30 -6.03 -3.11
C SER A 277 4.99 -7.12 -3.95
N ILE A 278 6.12 -7.66 -3.48
CA ILE A 278 6.86 -8.73 -4.19
C ILE A 278 6.00 -9.99 -4.34
N ALA A 279 5.36 -10.42 -3.24
CA ALA A 279 4.54 -11.62 -3.23
C ALA A 279 3.34 -11.50 -4.18
N ARG A 280 2.68 -10.33 -4.22
CA ARG A 280 1.58 -10.06 -5.15
C ARG A 280 2.02 -10.06 -6.61
N SER A 281 3.17 -9.46 -6.93
CA SER A 281 3.76 -9.53 -8.28
C SER A 281 4.06 -10.97 -8.70
N ARG A 282 4.36 -11.85 -7.74
CA ARG A 282 4.58 -13.30 -7.94
C ARG A 282 3.33 -14.15 -7.78
N LYS A 283 2.15 -13.52 -7.72
CA LYS A 283 0.81 -14.14 -7.64
C LYS A 283 0.58 -14.95 -6.36
N TYR A 284 1.26 -14.62 -5.26
CA TYR A 284 0.95 -15.22 -3.96
C TYR A 284 -0.30 -14.55 -3.40
N ARG A 285 -1.12 -15.33 -2.70
CA ARG A 285 -2.17 -14.77 -1.85
C ARG A 285 -1.51 -14.23 -0.59
N CYS A 286 -1.80 -12.98 -0.24
CA CYS A 286 -1.17 -12.31 0.89
C CYS A 286 -2.22 -11.98 1.95
N ILE A 287 -1.93 -12.37 3.20
CA ILE A 287 -2.75 -12.06 4.36
C ILE A 287 -1.85 -11.36 5.37
N CYS A 288 -2.19 -10.14 5.75
CA CYS A 288 -1.43 -9.43 6.77
C CYS A 288 -2.01 -9.70 8.16
N LEU A 289 -1.14 -10.09 9.10
CA LEU A 289 -1.52 -10.46 10.46
C LEU A 289 -1.33 -9.30 11.44
N PRO A 290 -2.28 -9.04 12.38
CA PRO A 290 -2.19 -7.93 13.32
C PRO A 290 -0.85 -7.89 14.08
N VAL A 291 -0.18 -6.73 14.04
CA VAL A 291 1.06 -6.46 14.80
C VAL A 291 0.78 -6.07 16.24
N ASP A 292 -0.40 -5.49 16.47
CA ASP A 292 -0.77 -4.86 17.72
C ASP A 292 -1.90 -5.58 18.47
N GLY A 293 -2.20 -6.83 18.12
CA GLY A 293 -3.25 -7.62 18.74
C GLY A 293 -2.90 -9.10 18.79
N SER A 294 -3.48 -9.82 19.75
CA SER A 294 -3.49 -11.27 19.75
C SER A 294 -4.49 -11.77 18.70
N PHE A 295 -4.11 -12.81 17.94
CA PHE A 295 -5.00 -13.49 17.02
C PHE A 295 -4.88 -15.01 17.19
N CYS A 296 -5.84 -15.75 16.66
CA CYS A 296 -5.86 -17.21 16.72
C CYS A 296 -5.35 -17.82 15.41
N TRP A 297 -4.34 -18.69 15.49
CA TRP A 297 -3.78 -19.39 14.33
C TRP A 297 -4.78 -20.34 13.65
N THR A 298 -5.65 -20.98 14.42
CA THR A 298 -6.73 -21.82 13.85
C THR A 298 -7.69 -20.98 13.01
N CYS A 299 -8.07 -19.79 13.48
CA CYS A 299 -8.91 -18.87 12.69
C CYS A 299 -8.21 -18.35 11.43
N VAL A 300 -6.89 -18.18 11.46
CA VAL A 300 -6.11 -17.85 10.26
C VAL A 300 -6.21 -18.98 9.25
N ILE A 301 -6.01 -20.23 9.69
CA ILE A 301 -6.07 -21.42 8.82
C ILE A 301 -7.44 -21.57 8.16
N ASP A 302 -8.52 -21.44 8.95
CA ASP A 302 -9.88 -21.55 8.44
C ASP A 302 -10.13 -20.59 7.26
N LYS A 303 -9.54 -19.39 7.30
CA LYS A 303 -9.64 -18.40 6.22
C LYS A 303 -8.69 -18.67 5.04
N THR A 304 -7.61 -19.42 5.25
CA THR A 304 -6.68 -19.82 4.18
C THR A 304 -7.18 -21.01 3.36
N ASN A 305 -8.01 -21.89 3.94
CA ASN A 305 -8.43 -23.17 3.36
C ASN A 305 -9.47 -23.10 2.22
N ASP A 306 -9.81 -21.91 1.71
CA ASP A 306 -10.78 -21.72 0.62
C ASP A 306 -10.31 -22.20 -0.78
N GLY A 307 -9.15 -22.87 -0.86
CA GLY A 307 -8.77 -23.75 -1.97
C GLY A 307 -8.64 -23.10 -3.35
N LYS A 308 -7.40 -22.76 -3.74
CA LYS A 308 -6.90 -22.75 -5.15
C LYS A 308 -5.47 -22.21 -5.34
N ASP A 309 -4.86 -21.58 -4.32
CA ASP A 309 -3.55 -20.93 -4.49
C ASP A 309 -2.38 -21.80 -4.02
N ASN A 310 -1.32 -21.87 -4.82
CA ASN A 310 -0.15 -22.70 -4.53
C ASN A 310 0.69 -22.18 -3.35
N ASN A 311 0.70 -20.85 -3.12
CA ASN A 311 1.48 -20.20 -2.04
C ASN A 311 0.65 -19.11 -1.36
N VAL A 312 0.48 -19.21 -0.04
CA VAL A 312 -0.14 -18.18 0.81
C VAL A 312 0.94 -17.59 1.71
N LEU A 313 1.15 -16.27 1.63
CA LEU A 313 2.06 -15.53 2.49
C LEU A 313 1.28 -14.84 3.62
N LEU A 314 1.56 -15.29 4.85
CA LEU A 314 1.16 -14.62 6.07
C LEU A 314 2.23 -13.62 6.48
N VAL A 315 1.90 -12.34 6.48
CA VAL A 315 2.84 -11.26 6.80
C VAL A 315 2.73 -10.95 8.29
N TYR A 316 3.59 -11.59 9.10
CA TYR A 316 3.62 -11.44 10.55
C TYR A 316 4.59 -10.33 10.97
#